data_AF-A0A3L7VR51-F1
#
_entry.id   AF-A0A3L7VR51-F1
#
_cell.length_a   1.000
_cell.length_b   1.000
_cell.length_c   1.000
_cell.angle_alpha   90.00
_cell.angle_beta   90.00
_cell.angle_gamma   90.00
#
_symmetry.space_group_name_H-M   'P 1'
#
loop_
_entity.id
_entity.type
_entity.pdbx_description
1 polymer ?
#
loop_
_entity_poly.entity_id
_entity_poly.type
_entity_poly.pdbx_seq_one_letter_code
_entity_poly.pdbx_strand_id
1 'polypeptide(L)'
;YMLALELDKESDHERSLELFRSLMSDQLRYVPAFLMAGQLLARLGRTEEARATYEAGIKEAKNQNNDHAAGEMAGFLQALV
;
A
#
# COMPACT_ATOMS: atom_id res chain seq x y z
N TYR A 1 -17.60 -19.50 16.98
CA TYR A 1 -16.29 -19.82 16.38
C TYR A 1 -16.00 -18.95 15.14
N MET A 2 -16.98 -18.68 14.26
CA MET A 2 -16.76 -17.80 13.08
C MET A 2 -16.45 -16.33 13.40
N LEU A 3 -16.87 -15.80 14.55
CA LEU A 3 -16.62 -14.38 14.90
C LEU A 3 -15.17 -14.09 15.34
N ALA A 4 -14.46 -15.10 15.87
CA ALA A 4 -13.09 -14.92 16.37
C ALA A 4 -12.03 -14.93 15.25
N LEU A 5 -12.29 -15.66 14.15
CA LEU A 5 -11.41 -15.68 12.96
C LEU A 5 -11.58 -14.43 12.08
N GLU A 6 -12.69 -13.72 12.22
CA GLU A 6 -12.93 -12.47 11.48
C GLU A 6 -12.17 -11.29 12.11
N LEU A 7 -12.08 -11.25 13.44
CA LEU A 7 -11.30 -10.26 14.20
C LEU A 7 -9.78 -10.42 14.01
N ASP A 8 -9.31 -11.66 13.86
CA ASP A 8 -7.88 -11.96 13.68
C ASP A 8 -7.32 -11.38 12.37
N LYS A 9 -8.13 -11.43 11.29
CA LYS A 9 -7.76 -10.86 9.99
C LYS A 9 -7.57 -9.35 10.04
N GLU A 10 -8.43 -8.61 10.74
CA GLU A 10 -8.25 -7.15 10.90
C GLU A 10 -6.95 -6.81 11.63
N SER A 11 -6.61 -7.55 12.68
CA SER A 11 -5.31 -7.40 13.37
C SER A 11 -4.12 -7.70 12.46
N ASP A 12 -4.21 -8.70 11.60
CA ASP A 12 -3.16 -9.00 10.61
C ASP A 12 -3.01 -7.89 9.56
N HIS A 13 -4.11 -7.27 9.14
CA HIS A 13 -4.07 -6.17 8.19
C HIS A 13 -3.36 -4.94 8.78
N GLU A 14 -3.65 -4.57 10.03
CA GLU A 14 -2.99 -3.44 10.68
C GLU A 14 -1.49 -3.70 10.86
N ARG A 15 -1.10 -4.90 11.32
CA ARG A 15 0.31 -5.31 11.40
C ARG A 15 1.01 -5.28 10.04
N SER A 16 0.33 -5.74 8.99
CA SER A 16 0.86 -5.71 7.63
C SER A 16 1.10 -4.27 7.15
N LEU A 17 0.18 -3.35 7.45
CA LEU A 17 0.35 -1.92 7.16
C LEU A 17 1.52 -1.31 7.93
N GLU A 18 1.70 -1.66 9.21
CA GLU A 18 2.86 -1.21 9.99
C GLU A 18 4.18 -1.69 9.40
N LEU A 19 4.25 -2.96 8.99
CA LEU A 19 5.43 -3.52 8.32
C LEU A 19 5.71 -2.80 6.99
N PHE A 20 4.68 -2.55 6.17
CA PHE A 20 4.87 -1.80 4.93
C PHE A 20 5.32 -0.36 5.20
N ARG A 21 4.74 0.33 6.19
CA ARG A 21 5.17 1.69 6.57
C ARG A 21 6.63 1.73 7.01
N SER A 22 7.09 0.71 7.73
CA SER A 22 8.50 0.55 8.09
C SER A 22 9.38 0.41 6.84
N LEU A 23 9.00 -0.46 5.90
CA LEU A 23 9.73 -0.65 4.63
C LEU A 23 9.74 0.60 3.73
N MET A 24 8.69 1.42 3.79
CA MET A 24 8.61 2.70 3.09
C MET A 24 9.50 3.78 3.72
N SER A 25 9.65 3.75 5.05
CA SER A 25 10.45 4.72 5.82
C SER A 25 11.92 4.32 5.95
N ASP A 26 12.26 3.06 5.64
CA ASP A 26 13.63 2.57 5.64
C ASP A 26 14.46 3.22 4.51
N GLN A 27 15.79 3.17 4.62
CA GLN A 27 16.70 3.87 3.70
C GLN A 27 16.52 3.46 2.23
N LEU A 28 16.10 2.21 1.98
CA LEU A 28 15.90 1.71 0.63
C LEU A 28 14.60 2.22 -0.01
N ARG A 29 13.66 2.79 0.78
CA ARG A 29 12.35 3.28 0.32
C ARG A 29 11.70 2.29 -0.63
N TYR A 30 11.38 1.12 -0.12
CA TYR A 30 11.04 -0.02 -0.95
C TYR A 30 9.74 0.23 -1.74
N VAL A 31 9.87 0.55 -3.03
CA VAL A 31 8.75 0.93 -3.91
C VAL A 31 7.60 -0.10 -3.90
N PRO A 32 7.86 -1.42 -3.94
CA PRO A 32 6.80 -2.42 -3.87
C PRO A 32 5.98 -2.39 -2.58
N ALA A 33 6.54 -1.89 -1.47
CA ALA A 33 5.79 -1.75 -0.21
C ALA A 33 4.62 -0.77 -0.38
N PHE A 34 4.81 0.34 -1.10
CA PHE A 34 3.74 1.31 -1.39
C PHE A 34 2.61 0.67 -2.18
N LEU A 35 2.95 -0.16 -3.16
CA LEU A 35 2.00 -0.83 -4.03
C LEU A 35 1.14 -1.82 -3.24
N MET A 36 1.77 -2.67 -2.42
CA MET A 36 1.07 -3.65 -1.57
C MET A 36 0.22 -2.98 -0.48
N ALA A 37 0.75 -1.95 0.18
CA ALA A 37 0.01 -1.20 1.19
C ALA A 37 -1.22 -0.49 0.61
N GLY A 38 -1.08 0.14 -0.57
CA GLY A 38 -2.21 0.75 -1.26
C GLY A 38 -3.29 -0.27 -1.61
N GLN A 39 -2.92 -1.47 -2.06
CA GLN A 39 -3.88 -2.54 -2.39
C GLN A 39 -4.60 -3.04 -1.13
N LEU A 40 -3.88 -3.17 -0.03
CA LEU A 40 -4.45 -3.57 1.25
C LEU A 40 -5.43 -2.50 1.76
N LEU A 41 -5.04 -1.23 1.76
CA LEU A 41 -5.90 -0.11 2.16
C LEU A 41 -7.16 -0.04 1.30
N ALA A 42 -7.05 -0.24 -0.02
CA ALA A 42 -8.19 -0.31 -0.92
C ALA A 42 -9.15 -1.45 -0.57
N ARG A 43 -8.62 -2.64 -0.27
CA ARG A 43 -9.42 -3.80 0.17
C ARG A 43 -10.12 -3.56 1.51
N LEU A 44 -9.52 -2.77 2.39
CA LEU A 44 -10.10 -2.36 3.66
C LEU A 44 -11.12 -1.22 3.53
N GLY A 45 -11.38 -0.71 2.31
CA GLY A 45 -12.26 0.44 2.08
C GLY A 45 -11.64 1.78 2.50
N ARG A 46 -10.35 1.81 2.83
CA ARG A 46 -9.58 3.01 3.23
C ARG A 46 -9.05 3.72 1.98
N THR A 47 -9.96 4.12 1.09
CA THR A 47 -9.64 4.62 -0.26
C THR A 47 -8.79 5.88 -0.24
N GLU A 48 -9.04 6.82 0.68
CA GLU A 48 -8.22 8.03 0.79
C GLU A 48 -6.76 7.73 1.16
N GLU A 49 -6.55 6.80 2.10
CA GLU A 49 -5.20 6.36 2.50
C GLU A 49 -4.52 5.56 1.39
N ALA A 50 -5.27 4.72 0.67
CA ALA A 50 -4.76 3.99 -0.50
C ALA A 50 -4.25 4.96 -1.56
N ARG A 51 -5.05 6.00 -1.89
CA ARG A 51 -4.69 7.06 -2.83
C ARG A 51 -3.41 7.78 -2.40
N ALA A 52 -3.35 8.24 -1.15
CA ALA A 52 -2.16 8.91 -0.63
C ALA A 52 -0.89 8.02 -0.70
N THR A 53 -1.05 6.72 -0.41
CA THR A 53 0.04 5.75 -0.47
C THR A 53 0.54 5.54 -1.91
N TYR A 54 -0.37 5.40 -2.88
CA TYR A 54 0.02 5.28 -4.28
C TYR A 54 0.68 6.56 -4.80
N GLU A 55 0.17 7.75 -4.44
CA GLU A 55 0.78 9.02 -4.85
C GLU A 55 2.21 9.18 -4.30
N ALA A 56 2.44 8.80 -3.04
CA ALA A 56 3.78 8.78 -2.44
C ALA A 56 4.69 7.76 -3.13
N GLY A 57 4.19 6.54 -3.36
CA GLY A 57 4.92 5.49 -4.05
C GLY A 57 5.31 5.86 -5.48
N ILE A 58 4.43 6.51 -6.24
CA ILE A 58 4.72 6.98 -7.61
C ILE A 58 5.87 7.99 -7.61
N LYS A 59 5.88 8.93 -6.66
CA LYS A 59 6.99 9.90 -6.53
C LYS A 59 8.31 9.17 -6.25
N GLU A 60 8.28 8.19 -5.35
CA GLU A 60 9.48 7.48 -4.98
C GLU A 60 9.98 6.50 -6.05
N ALA A 61 9.06 5.85 -6.75
CA ALA A 61 9.37 5.05 -7.94
C ALA A 61 10.07 5.89 -9.01
N LYS A 62 9.58 7.11 -9.28
CA LYS A 62 10.23 8.04 -10.20
C LYS A 62 11.61 8.48 -9.73
N ASN A 63 11.79 8.76 -8.44
CA ASN A 63 13.11 9.08 -7.88
C ASN A 63 14.12 7.94 -8.07
N GLN A 64 13.64 6.70 -8.00
CA GLN A 64 14.44 5.49 -8.21
C GLN A 64 14.53 5.05 -9.68
N ASN A 65 14.02 5.85 -10.64
CA ASN A 65 13.94 5.51 -12.07
C ASN A 65 13.22 4.16 -12.34
N ASN A 66 12.22 3.85 -11.52
CA ASN A 66 11.38 2.66 -11.64
C ASN A 66 10.02 3.03 -12.26
N ASP A 67 10.05 3.35 -13.56
CA ASP A 67 8.86 3.72 -14.32
C ASP A 67 7.81 2.61 -14.38
N HIS A 68 8.24 1.34 -14.31
CA HIS A 68 7.32 0.20 -14.28
C HIS A 68 6.43 0.24 -13.04
N ALA A 69 7.03 0.34 -11.85
CA ALA A 69 6.28 0.43 -10.61
C ALA A 69 5.43 1.72 -10.52
N ALA A 70 5.93 2.84 -11.04
CA ALA A 70 5.17 4.08 -11.14
C ALA A 70 3.91 3.92 -12.01
N GLY A 71 4.03 3.24 -13.15
CA GLY A 71 2.93 2.93 -14.05
C GLY A 71 1.88 2.02 -13.42
N GLU A 72 2.32 0.95 -12.74
CA GLU A 72 1.40 0.05 -12.04
C GLU A 72 0.61 0.78 -10.93
N MET A 73 1.30 1.54 -10.08
CA MET A 73 0.65 2.32 -9.01
C MET A 73 -0.32 3.37 -9.57
N ALA A 74 0.01 4.02 -10.68
CA ALA A 74 -0.89 4.95 -11.34
C ALA A 74 -2.14 4.24 -11.88
N GLY A 75 -2.01 3.01 -12.38
CA GLY A 75 -3.14 2.17 -12.79
C GLY A 75 -4.05 1.82 -11.62
N PHE A 76 -3.49 1.38 -10.49
CA PHE A 76 -4.27 1.10 -9.28
C PHE A 76 -4.94 2.36 -8.73
N LEU A 77 -4.25 3.49 -8.71
CA LEU A 77 -4.79 4.78 -8.27
C LEU A 77 -6.01 5.20 -9.09
N GLN A 78 -5.99 4.98 -10.41
CA GLN A 78 -7.13 5.27 -11.27
C GLN A 78 -8.30 4.30 -11.08
N ALA A 79 -8.02 3.07 -10.64
CA ALA A 79 -9.04 2.08 -10.31
C ALA A 79 -9.72 2.31 -8.94
N LEU A 80 -9.16 3.19 -8.10
CA LEU A 80 -9.82 3.70 -6.90
C LEU A 80 -10.86 4.76 -7.30
N VAL A 81 -11.98 4.32 -7.85
CA VAL A 81 -13.13 5.16 -8.25
C VAL A 81 -14.19 5.18 -7.16
#